data_AF-A0A6A4ZC03-F1
#
_entry.id   AF-A0A6A4ZC03-F1
#
_cell.length_a   1.000
_cell.length_b   1.000
_cell.length_c   1.000
_cell.angle_alpha   90.00
_cell.angle_beta   90.00
_cell.angle_gamma   90.00
#
_symmetry.space_group_name_H-M   'P 1'
#
loop_
_entity.id
_entity.type
_entity.pdbx_description
1 polymer ?
#
loop_
_entity_poly.entity_id
_entity_poly.type
_entity_poly.pdbx_seq_one_letter_code
_entity_poly.pdbx_strand_id
1 'polypeptide(L)'
;MPFLARRGLIMDKWAAIAETLAANEDFGRPDFDAKKANNRFIALAEAHRKINRVSARASGISEDVGEKVALLDDILSAHDDAKEEESQRIADAKKTQEHNDNLGSVVREEAMQSLGKRKHDVDDD
;
A
#
# COMPACT_ATOMS: atom_id res chain seq x y z
N MET A 1 11.92 -6.30 -0.20
CA MET A 1 11.03 -6.71 -1.31
C MET A 1 10.66 -5.51 -2.17
N PRO A 2 10.44 -5.67 -3.49
CA PRO A 2 10.09 -4.56 -4.37
C PRO A 2 8.83 -3.79 -3.94
N PHE A 3 7.83 -4.49 -3.41
CA PHE A 3 6.58 -3.89 -2.92
C PHE A 3 6.74 -3.09 -1.61
N LEU A 4 7.88 -3.23 -0.90
CA LEU A 4 8.22 -2.41 0.28
C LEU A 4 9.00 -1.14 -0.09
N ALA A 5 9.34 -0.96 -1.37
CA ALA A 5 10.09 0.21 -1.80
C ALA A 5 9.23 1.47 -1.70
N ARG A 6 9.88 2.62 -1.44
CA ARG A 6 9.20 3.91 -1.46
C ARG A 6 8.52 4.13 -2.82
N ARG A 7 7.38 4.84 -2.80
CA ARG A 7 6.68 5.26 -4.01
C ARG A 7 7.66 5.96 -4.96
N GLY A 8 7.65 5.55 -6.22
CA GLY A 8 8.60 6.01 -7.25
C GLY A 8 9.82 5.10 -7.44
N LEU A 9 10.20 4.28 -6.45
CA LEU A 9 11.35 3.36 -6.53
C LEU A 9 10.95 1.88 -6.71
N ILE A 10 9.65 1.59 -6.71
CA ILE A 10 9.11 0.22 -6.81
C ILE A 10 9.59 -0.45 -8.09
N MET A 11 9.51 0.25 -9.23
CA MET A 11 9.92 -0.31 -10.52
C MET A 11 11.42 -0.50 -10.63
N ASP A 12 12.23 0.33 -9.97
CA ASP A 12 13.68 0.15 -9.91
C ASP A 12 14.05 -1.13 -9.14
N LYS A 13 13.33 -1.42 -8.04
CA LYS A 13 13.52 -2.69 -7.32
C LYS A 13 13.06 -3.89 -8.12
N TRP A 14 12.00 -3.76 -8.91
CA TRP A 14 11.60 -4.81 -9.85
C TRP A 14 12.62 -4.98 -10.99
N ALA A 15 13.23 -3.90 -11.46
CA ALA A 15 14.28 -3.93 -12.47
C ALA A 15 15.52 -4.68 -11.97
N ALA A 16 15.96 -4.42 -10.74
CA ALA A 16 17.08 -5.14 -10.13
C ALA A 16 16.82 -6.66 -10.01
N ILE A 17 15.59 -7.05 -9.66
CA ILE A 17 15.20 -8.48 -9.65
C ILE A 17 15.21 -9.04 -11.07
N ALA A 18 14.64 -8.31 -12.03
CA ALA A 18 14.57 -8.75 -13.41
C ALA A 18 15.96 -8.94 -14.03
N GLU A 19 16.89 -8.01 -13.75
CA GLU A 19 18.29 -8.09 -14.17
C GLU A 19 18.99 -9.29 -13.54
N THR A 20 18.81 -9.51 -12.24
CA THR A 20 19.38 -10.68 -11.55
C THR A 20 18.88 -12.00 -12.15
N LEU A 21 17.59 -12.06 -12.49
CA LEU A 21 17.00 -13.24 -13.12
C LEU A 21 17.44 -13.41 -14.58
N ALA A 22 17.49 -12.33 -15.36
CA ALA A 22 17.94 -12.37 -16.75
C ALA A 22 19.44 -12.73 -16.88
N ALA A 23 20.25 -12.39 -15.87
CA ALA A 23 21.66 -12.76 -15.80
C ALA A 23 21.89 -14.24 -15.45
N ASN A 24 20.86 -14.95 -14.97
CA ASN A 24 20.94 -16.37 -14.69
C ASN A 24 20.67 -17.18 -15.98
N GLU A 25 21.67 -17.92 -16.46
CA GLU A 25 21.57 -18.73 -17.68
C GLU A 25 20.44 -19.76 -17.63
N ASP A 26 20.16 -20.34 -16.45
CA ASP A 26 19.09 -21.32 -16.24
C ASP A 26 17.69 -20.71 -16.28
N PHE A 27 17.56 -19.39 -16.14
CA PHE A 27 16.28 -18.70 -16.20
C PHE A 27 15.74 -18.60 -17.63
N GLY A 28 16.64 -18.59 -18.63
CA GLY A 28 16.30 -18.74 -20.05
C GLY A 28 15.41 -17.64 -20.63
N ARG A 29 15.36 -16.46 -20.02
CA ARG A 29 14.56 -15.30 -20.50
C ARG A 29 15.39 -14.02 -20.51
N PRO A 30 16.14 -13.75 -21.59
CA PRO A 30 17.01 -12.58 -21.67
C PRO A 30 16.25 -11.25 -21.78
N ASP A 31 14.98 -11.28 -22.22
CA ASP A 31 14.10 -10.11 -22.34
C ASP A 31 13.25 -9.88 -21.08
N PHE A 32 13.61 -10.49 -19.95
CA PHE A 32 12.85 -10.37 -18.72
C PHE A 32 13.06 -9.00 -18.07
N ASP A 33 12.00 -8.20 -18.00
CA ASP A 33 12.02 -6.83 -17.51
C ASP A 33 11.24 -6.66 -16.20
N ALA A 34 11.38 -5.48 -15.60
CA ALA A 34 10.73 -5.11 -14.34
C ALA A 34 9.20 -5.31 -14.36
N LYS A 35 8.56 -5.01 -15.50
CA LYS A 35 7.11 -5.12 -15.66
C LYS A 35 6.68 -6.59 -15.72
N LYS A 36 7.43 -7.43 -16.44
CA LYS A 36 7.25 -8.89 -16.48
C LYS A 36 7.46 -9.50 -15.10
N ALA A 37 8.45 -9.06 -14.35
CA ALA A 37 8.69 -9.49 -12.97
C ALA A 37 7.51 -9.16 -12.05
N ASN A 38 7.04 -7.91 -12.08
CA ASN A 38 5.88 -7.49 -11.29
C ASN A 38 4.60 -8.25 -11.67
N ASN A 39 4.29 -8.37 -12.97
CA ASN A 39 3.13 -9.11 -13.45
C ASN A 39 3.19 -10.59 -13.04
N ARG A 40 4.39 -11.20 -13.09
CA ARG A 40 4.58 -12.58 -12.69
C ARG A 40 4.35 -12.77 -11.20
N PHE A 41 4.84 -11.85 -10.37
CA PHE A 41 4.57 -11.85 -8.94
C PHE A 41 3.06 -11.78 -8.65
N ILE A 42 2.33 -10.87 -9.29
CA ILE A 42 0.87 -10.73 -9.11
C ILE A 42 0.16 -12.03 -9.49
N ALA A 43 0.49 -12.61 -10.65
CA ALA A 43 -0.10 -13.87 -11.09
C ALA A 43 0.17 -15.03 -10.12
N LEU A 44 1.39 -15.10 -9.56
CA LEU A 44 1.75 -16.11 -8.56
C LEU A 44 0.99 -15.90 -7.26
N ALA A 45 0.88 -14.66 -6.79
CA ALA A 45 0.12 -14.30 -5.60
C ALA A 45 -1.36 -14.70 -5.72
N GLU A 46 -1.98 -14.40 -6.85
CA GLU A 46 -3.39 -14.76 -7.11
C GLU A 46 -3.61 -16.27 -7.18
N ALA A 47 -2.73 -16.98 -7.90
CA ALA A 47 -2.80 -18.43 -8.02
C ALA A 47 -2.64 -19.10 -6.64
N HIS A 48 -1.69 -18.65 -5.83
CA HIS A 48 -1.44 -19.19 -4.49
C HIS A 48 -2.62 -18.95 -3.55
N ARG A 49 -3.17 -17.73 -3.53
CA ARG A 49 -4.39 -17.41 -2.77
C ARG A 49 -5.56 -18.28 -3.18
N LYS A 50 -5.70 -18.60 -4.47
CA LYS A 50 -6.74 -19.52 -4.96
C LYS A 50 -6.52 -20.93 -4.43
N ILE A 51 -5.28 -21.43 -4.45
CA ILE A 51 -4.92 -22.75 -3.91
C ILE A 51 -5.25 -22.80 -2.42
N ASN A 52 -4.76 -21.86 -1.61
CA ASN A 52 -5.02 -21.83 -0.16
C ASN A 52 -6.52 -21.80 0.16
N ARG A 53 -7.34 -21.10 -0.63
CA ARG A 53 -8.81 -21.10 -0.47
C ARG A 53 -9.45 -22.44 -0.80
N VAL A 54 -8.92 -23.17 -1.79
CA VAL A 54 -9.42 -24.49 -2.16
C VAL A 54 -9.00 -25.52 -1.10
N SER A 55 -7.73 -25.51 -0.67
CA SER A 55 -7.24 -26.36 0.43
C SER A 55 -7.98 -26.12 1.74
N ALA A 56 -8.22 -24.86 2.13
CA ALA A 56 -9.01 -24.53 3.32
C ALA A 56 -10.45 -25.09 3.27
N ARG A 57 -11.05 -25.20 2.07
CA ARG A 57 -12.37 -25.82 1.87
C ARG A 57 -12.34 -27.35 1.87
N ALA A 58 -11.20 -27.95 1.53
CA ALA A 58 -10.98 -29.39 1.53
C ALA A 58 -10.45 -29.93 2.87
N SER A 59 -10.35 -29.07 3.89
CA SER A 59 -9.72 -29.32 5.20
C SER A 59 -10.07 -30.70 5.78
N GLY A 60 -9.05 -31.51 6.06
CA GLY A 60 -9.16 -32.88 6.58
C GLY A 60 -8.08 -33.85 6.05
N ILE A 61 -7.28 -33.42 5.07
CA ILE A 61 -6.19 -34.20 4.46
C ILE A 61 -4.86 -33.60 4.91
N SER A 62 -3.92 -34.45 5.35
CA SER A 62 -2.54 -34.05 5.62
C SER A 62 -1.86 -33.67 4.30
N GLU A 63 -1.60 -32.38 4.09
CA GLU A 63 -0.86 -31.89 2.93
C GLU A 63 0.62 -31.69 3.30
N ASP A 64 1.52 -32.18 2.47
CA ASP A 64 2.96 -31.87 2.57
C ASP A 64 3.18 -30.46 1.99
N VAL A 65 3.55 -29.52 2.85
CA VAL A 65 3.79 -28.12 2.47
C VAL A 65 5.25 -28.00 2.00
N GLY A 66 5.44 -28.05 0.68
CA GLY A 66 6.76 -27.84 0.10
C GLY A 66 7.31 -26.43 0.36
N GLU A 67 8.63 -26.27 0.36
CA GLU A 67 9.34 -25.01 0.64
C GLU A 67 8.83 -23.81 -0.20
N LYS A 68 8.45 -24.06 -1.45
CA LYS A 68 7.87 -23.03 -2.33
C LYS A 68 6.56 -22.46 -1.77
N VAL A 69 5.71 -23.31 -1.21
CA VAL A 69 4.40 -22.92 -0.67
C VAL A 69 4.62 -22.07 0.58
N ALA A 70 5.48 -22.53 1.50
CA ALA A 70 5.85 -21.80 2.70
C ALA A 70 6.46 -20.42 2.37
N LEU A 71 7.39 -20.36 1.41
CA LEU A 71 7.96 -19.09 0.96
C LEU A 71 6.92 -18.16 0.36
N LEU A 72 5.95 -18.69 -0.40
CA LEU A 72 4.87 -17.86 -0.95
C LEU A 72 3.93 -17.35 0.15
N ASP A 73 3.65 -18.13 1.19
CA ASP A 73 2.88 -17.67 2.35
C ASP A 73 3.58 -16.52 3.08
N ASP A 74 4.88 -16.66 3.36
CA ASP A 74 5.69 -15.62 4.04
C ASP A 74 5.72 -14.32 3.21
N ILE A 75 5.96 -14.44 1.90
CA ILE A 75 6.02 -13.28 1.00
C ILE A 75 4.66 -12.58 0.91
N LEU A 76 3.56 -13.34 0.87
CA LEU A 76 2.23 -12.77 0.80
C LEU A 76 1.79 -12.12 2.11
N SER A 77 2.16 -12.70 3.25
CA SER A 77 1.96 -12.05 4.55
C SER A 77 2.64 -10.68 4.57
N ALA A 78 3.94 -10.62 4.24
CA ALA A 78 4.68 -9.36 4.21
C ALA A 78 4.11 -8.35 3.18
N HIS A 79 3.55 -8.83 2.07
CA HIS A 79 2.89 -7.99 1.08
C HIS A 79 1.59 -7.39 1.61
N ASP A 80 0.79 -8.19 2.31
CA ASP A 80 -0.50 -7.74 2.83
C ASP A 80 -0.32 -6.79 4.03
N ASP A 81 0.65 -7.07 4.90
CA ASP A 81 1.06 -6.16 5.98
C ASP A 81 1.49 -4.79 5.41
N ALA A 82 2.31 -4.80 4.35
CA ALA A 82 2.75 -3.56 3.70
C ALA A 82 1.59 -2.75 3.10
N LYS A 83 0.59 -3.46 2.55
CA LYS A 83 -0.59 -2.83 1.96
C LYS A 83 -1.50 -2.24 3.04
N GLU A 84 -1.66 -2.94 4.15
CA GLU A 84 -2.42 -2.46 5.31
C GLU A 84 -1.75 -1.24 5.94
N GLU A 85 -0.43 -1.29 6.14
CA GLU A 85 0.33 -0.16 6.69
C GLU A 85 0.22 1.08 5.80
N GLU A 86 0.36 0.93 4.48
CA GLU A 86 0.17 2.05 3.55
C GLU A 86 -1.27 2.59 3.58
N SER A 87 -2.27 1.71 3.67
CA SER A 87 -3.67 2.12 3.77
C SER A 87 -3.93 2.90 5.05
N GLN A 88 -3.34 2.46 6.16
CA GLN A 88 -3.42 3.14 7.45
C GLN A 88 -2.74 4.52 7.40
N ARG A 89 -1.54 4.61 6.81
CA ARG A 89 -0.84 5.90 6.60
C ARG A 89 -1.69 6.89 5.80
N ILE A 90 -2.33 6.43 4.72
CA ILE A 90 -3.21 7.26 3.90
C ILE A 90 -4.43 7.72 4.70
N ALA A 91 -5.05 6.82 5.48
CA ALA A 91 -6.20 7.15 6.32
C ALA A 91 -5.85 8.18 7.41
N ASP A 92 -4.70 8.01 8.07
CA ASP A 92 -4.23 8.95 9.10
C ASP A 92 -3.91 10.32 8.50
N ALA A 93 -3.23 10.37 7.35
CA ALA A 93 -2.96 11.61 6.64
C ALA A 93 -4.26 12.36 6.27
N LYS A 94 -5.28 11.62 5.81
CA LYS A 94 -6.60 12.19 5.49
C LYS A 94 -7.28 12.74 6.74
N LYS A 95 -7.25 12.01 7.86
CA LYS A 95 -7.82 12.46 9.13
C LYS A 95 -7.13 13.71 9.66
N THR A 96 -5.81 13.79 9.57
CA THR A 96 -5.05 14.99 9.95
C THR A 96 -5.42 16.18 9.06
N GLN A 97 -5.56 15.96 7.75
CA GLN A 97 -5.99 17.01 6.82
C GLN A 97 -7.39 17.53 7.16
N GLU A 98 -8.36 16.63 7.37
CA GLU A 98 -9.73 16.99 7.75
C GLU A 98 -9.78 17.77 9.08
N HIS A 99 -8.98 17.35 10.07
CA HIS A 99 -8.86 18.06 11.34
C HIS A 99 -8.31 19.48 11.16
N ASN A 100 -7.27 19.64 10.35
CA ASN A 100 -6.66 20.94 10.07
C ASN A 100 -7.64 21.88 9.33
N ASP A 101 -8.39 21.34 8.36
CA ASP A 101 -9.39 22.09 7.61
C ASP A 101 -10.54 22.54 8.51
N ASN A 102 -10.99 21.67 9.42
CA ASN A 102 -12.03 21.99 10.39
C ASN A 102 -11.57 23.08 11.37
N LEU A 103 -10.34 22.95 11.92
CA LEU A 103 -9.76 23.97 12.80
C LEU A 103 -9.65 25.33 12.08
N GLY A 104 -9.20 25.32 10.83
CA GLY A 104 -9.14 26.53 10.00
C GLY A 104 -10.52 27.16 9.77
N SER A 105 -11.58 26.35 9.66
CA SER A 105 -12.95 26.85 9.56
C SER A 105 -13.42 27.53 10.84
N VAL A 106 -13.20 26.89 12.00
CA VAL A 106 -13.57 27.44 13.31
C VAL A 106 -12.88 28.78 13.55
N VAL A 107 -11.56 28.86 13.31
CA VAL A 107 -10.79 30.11 13.48
C VAL A 107 -11.30 31.22 12.57
N ARG A 108 -11.64 30.91 11.31
CA ARG A 108 -12.24 31.89 10.40
C ARG A 108 -13.60 32.38 10.90
N GLU A 109 -14.44 31.48 11.37
CA GLU A 109 -15.77 31.82 11.88
C GLU A 109 -15.69 32.71 13.12
N GLU A 110 -14.85 32.36 14.10
CA GLU A 110 -14.60 33.18 15.29
C GLU A 110 -14.07 34.57 14.93
N ALA A 111 -13.12 34.66 13.98
CA ALA A 111 -12.60 35.94 13.51
C ALA A 111 -13.70 36.82 12.87
N MET A 112 -14.57 36.23 12.05
CA MET A 112 -15.70 36.95 11.42
C MET A 112 -16.72 37.44 12.45
N GLN A 113 -17.03 36.64 13.47
CA GLN A 113 -17.93 37.04 14.56
C GLN A 113 -17.33 38.17 15.42
N SER A 114 -16.01 38.17 15.64
CA SER A 114 -15.31 39.22 16.41
C SER A 114 -15.24 40.59 15.70
N LEU A 115 -15.23 40.58 14.35
CA LEU A 115 -15.24 41.80 13.53
C LEU A 115 -16.61 42.50 13.55
N GLY A 116 -17.71 41.73 13.63
CA GLY A 116 -19.08 42.27 13.69
C GLY A 116 -19.41 43.02 14.99
N LYS A 117 -18.76 42.68 16.11
CA LYS A 117 -19.00 43.32 17.42
C LYS A 117 -18.34 44.70 17.57
N ARG A 118 -17.40 45.07 16.69
CA ARG A 118 -16.67 46.35 16.77
C ARG A 118 -17.33 47.51 16.03
N LYS A 119 -18.55 47.33 15.50
CA LYS A 119 -19.29 48.37 14.75
C LYS A 119 -20.58 48.85 15.44
N HIS A 120 -20.82 48.53 16.72
CA HIS A 120 -22.06 48.99 17.38
C HIS A 120 -21.90 50.24 18.27
N ASP A 121 -20.73 50.56 18.81
CA ASP A 121 -20.61 51.64 19.81
C ASP A 121 -19.73 52.80 19.36
N VAL A 122 -20.05 53.44 18.23
CA VAL A 122 -19.67 54.83 17.95
C VAL A 122 -20.77 55.43 17.07
N ASP A 123 -21.83 55.93 17.70
CA ASP A 123 -22.68 57.05 17.27
C ASP A 123 -23.90 57.11 18.21
N ASP A 124 -23.67 57.53 19.46
CA ASP A 124 -24.69 58.16 20.29
C ASP A 124 -24.02 59.33 21.06
N ASP A 125 -24.68 60.49 20.98
CA ASP A 125 -24.35 61.88 21.37
C ASP A 125 -23.42 62.73 20.47
#